data_AF-A0AAD5WPB0-F1
#
_entry.id   AF-A0AAD5WPB0-F1
#
_cell.length_a   1.000
_cell.length_b   1.000
_cell.length_c   1.000
_cell.angle_alpha   90.00
_cell.angle_beta   90.00
_cell.angle_gamma   90.00
#
_symmetry.space_group_name_H-M   'P 1'
#
loop_
_entity.id
_entity.type
_entity.pdbx_description
1 polymer ?
#
loop_
_entity_poly.entity_id
_entity_poly.type
_entity_poly.pdbx_seq_one_letter_code
_entity_poly.pdbx_strand_id
1 'polypeptide(L)'
;MQGSAMRNLYAFKRLCGSDGMKNVALGTTFWDEVDEAVGAEREEQLRASPDLWGKLVDNGAKVRRVYNGDRPDVLELLLELSHLGSFATKLQQEIVDNRADPDETSAMMAAKGKEIATLENGFLVKVDELSAAFQHAVLEQREEHKMQLEEERFLMQERQSQRELREQELREVQQRKTQQIEEQIRQLSYSRASERSNTRAQRVWHRQQRKTLESNTVWKKSPGRKMYEQHNDNLVKCYCHTCQGFRSRTV
;
A
#
# COMPACT_ATOMS: atom_id res chain seq x y z
N MET A 1 7.33 -0.72 64.20
CA MET A 1 6.54 -0.97 62.98
C MET A 1 7.46 -0.82 61.76
N GLN A 2 7.40 -1.71 60.77
CA GLN A 2 8.24 -1.64 59.56
C GLN A 2 7.45 -2.06 58.31
N GLY A 3 7.98 -1.75 57.12
CA GLY A 3 7.44 -2.21 55.84
C GLY A 3 5.99 -1.81 55.57
N SER A 4 5.13 -2.80 55.28
CA SER A 4 3.71 -2.60 54.96
C SER A 4 2.92 -1.93 56.09
N ALA A 5 3.22 -2.22 57.35
CA ALA A 5 2.56 -1.59 58.49
C ALA A 5 2.78 -0.07 58.54
N MET A 6 4.00 0.39 58.21
CA MET A 6 4.29 1.83 58.09
C MET A 6 3.53 2.46 56.92
N ARG A 7 3.51 1.77 55.77
CA ARG A 7 2.80 2.26 54.59
C ARG A 7 1.30 2.40 54.84
N ASN A 8 0.70 1.41 55.49
CA ASN A 8 -0.71 1.44 55.87
C ASN A 8 -0.99 2.57 56.86
N LEU A 9 -0.10 2.81 57.83
CA LEU A 9 -0.24 3.92 58.77
C LEU A 9 -0.17 5.28 58.07
N TYR A 10 0.74 5.45 57.11
CA TYR A 10 0.82 6.68 56.31
C TYR A 10 -0.40 6.88 55.41
N ALA A 11 -0.89 5.83 54.77
CA ALA A 11 -2.11 5.89 53.98
C ALA A 11 -3.34 6.22 54.85
N PHE A 12 -3.44 5.60 56.03
CA PHE A 12 -4.51 5.88 57.01
C PHE A 12 -4.48 7.34 57.49
N LYS A 13 -3.29 7.88 57.80
CA LYS A 13 -3.10 9.30 58.14
C LYS A 13 -3.68 10.24 57.08
N ARG A 14 -3.45 9.92 55.80
CA ARG A 14 -3.95 10.70 54.65
C ARG A 14 -5.44 10.51 54.43
N LEU A 15 -5.96 9.30 54.62
CA LEU A 15 -7.37 8.97 54.46
C LEU A 15 -8.25 9.75 55.43
N CYS A 16 -7.92 9.70 56.73
CA CYS A 16 -8.72 10.39 57.75
C CYS A 16 -8.53 11.92 57.73
N GLY A 17 -7.33 12.40 57.38
CA GLY A 17 -6.97 13.82 57.52
C GLY A 17 -6.77 14.23 58.99
N SER A 18 -6.28 15.44 59.24
CA SER A 18 -6.06 15.95 60.61
C SER A 18 -7.35 15.97 61.43
N ASP A 19 -8.44 16.45 60.83
CA ASP A 19 -9.69 16.73 61.53
C ASP A 19 -10.44 15.44 61.93
N GLY A 20 -10.19 14.35 61.21
CA GLY A 20 -10.76 13.03 61.49
C GLY A 20 -10.07 12.29 62.62
N MET A 21 -8.87 12.71 63.05
CA MET A 21 -8.09 11.97 64.05
C MET A 21 -8.74 11.94 65.43
N LYS A 22 -9.54 12.94 65.78
CA LYS A 22 -10.36 12.95 67.01
C LYS A 22 -11.38 11.81 67.10
N ASN A 23 -11.71 11.18 65.96
CA ASN A 23 -12.61 10.03 65.85
C ASN A 23 -11.85 8.68 65.77
N VAL A 24 -10.53 8.69 65.97
CA VAL A 24 -9.68 7.50 65.88
C VAL A 24 -9.24 7.06 67.28
N ALA A 25 -9.30 5.75 67.51
CA ALA A 25 -8.69 5.10 68.66
C ALA A 25 -7.58 4.13 68.22
N LEU A 26 -6.44 4.22 68.89
CA LEU A 26 -5.27 3.37 68.71
C LEU A 26 -5.23 2.36 69.86
N GLY A 27 -5.65 1.13 69.57
CA GLY A 27 -5.68 0.04 70.54
C GLY A 27 -4.36 -0.73 70.56
N THR A 28 -3.74 -0.89 71.73
CA THR A 28 -2.68 -1.88 71.98
C THR A 28 -3.30 -3.10 72.65
N THR A 29 -3.03 -4.30 72.13
CA THR A 29 -3.51 -5.59 72.66
C THR A 29 -2.33 -6.47 73.12
N PHE A 30 -2.60 -7.65 73.69
CA PHE A 30 -1.60 -8.63 74.16
C PHE A 30 -0.74 -8.12 75.32
N TRP A 31 -1.34 -7.39 76.27
CA TRP A 31 -0.65 -6.90 77.46
C TRP A 31 -0.40 -7.99 78.50
N ASP A 32 -1.10 -9.11 78.39
CA ASP A 32 -0.93 -10.33 79.17
C ASP A 32 0.27 -11.18 78.72
N GLU A 33 0.75 -10.99 77.48
CA GLU A 33 1.90 -11.73 76.92
C GLU A 33 3.26 -11.07 77.16
N VAL A 34 3.28 -9.85 77.72
CA VAL A 34 4.51 -9.08 77.92
C VAL A 34 4.57 -8.50 79.34
N ASP A 35 5.78 -8.30 79.85
CA ASP A 35 5.96 -7.52 81.08
C ASP A 35 5.42 -6.09 80.88
N GLU A 36 4.62 -5.62 81.84
CA GLU A 36 3.93 -4.34 81.72
C GLU A 36 4.90 -3.16 81.55
N ALA A 37 6.08 -3.20 82.17
CA ALA A 37 7.08 -2.14 82.01
C ALA A 37 7.61 -2.09 80.57
N VAL A 38 7.86 -3.26 79.96
CA VAL A 38 8.30 -3.38 78.57
C VAL A 38 7.20 -2.94 77.60
N GLY A 39 5.95 -3.34 77.87
CA GLY A 39 4.79 -2.89 77.10
C GLY A 39 4.61 -1.38 77.14
N ALA A 40 4.72 -0.78 78.33
CA ALA A 40 4.61 0.66 78.53
C ALA A 40 5.73 1.44 77.81
N GLU A 41 6.97 0.94 77.86
CA GLU A 41 8.09 1.53 77.12
C GLU A 41 7.84 1.53 75.61
N ARG A 42 7.38 0.40 75.05
CA ARG A 42 7.06 0.28 73.61
C ARG A 42 5.90 1.19 73.21
N GLU A 43 4.85 1.27 74.03
CA GLU A 43 3.73 2.19 73.80
C GLU A 43 4.21 3.65 73.79
N GLU A 44 5.10 4.02 74.69
CA GLU A 44 5.67 5.36 74.73
C GLU A 44 6.52 5.64 73.49
N GLN A 45 7.32 4.67 73.02
CA GLN A 45 8.04 4.81 71.75
C GLN A 45 7.11 5.03 70.55
N LEU A 46 5.93 4.38 70.53
CA LEU A 46 4.92 4.60 69.50
C LEU A 46 4.37 6.03 69.57
N ARG A 47 4.04 6.52 70.78
CA ARG A 47 3.50 7.87 70.99
C ARG A 47 4.54 8.97 70.74
N ALA A 48 5.78 8.78 71.15
CA ALA A 48 6.83 9.77 71.01
C ALA A 48 7.30 9.93 69.56
N SER A 49 7.19 8.89 68.73
CA SER A 49 7.65 8.94 67.34
C SER A 49 6.62 9.62 66.42
N PRO A 50 6.97 10.76 65.77
CA PRO A 50 6.05 11.46 64.86
C PRO A 50 5.66 10.63 63.61
N ASP A 51 6.57 9.75 63.19
CA ASP A 51 6.36 8.86 62.05
C ASP A 51 5.40 7.71 62.39
N LEU A 52 5.32 7.34 63.68
CA LEU A 52 4.39 6.36 64.23
C LEU A 52 3.10 7.04 64.73
N TRP A 53 2.81 7.02 66.03
CA TRP A 53 1.55 7.49 66.57
C TRP A 53 1.58 8.95 67.02
N GLY A 54 2.75 9.57 67.19
CA GLY A 54 2.85 10.94 67.72
C GLY A 54 1.96 11.93 66.98
N LYS A 55 2.08 12.02 65.64
CA LYS A 55 1.21 12.89 64.84
C LYS A 55 -0.28 12.53 64.89
N LEU A 56 -0.63 11.27 65.18
CA LEU A 56 -2.03 10.88 65.33
C LEU A 56 -2.58 11.40 66.66
N VAL A 57 -1.82 11.19 67.73
CA VAL A 57 -2.15 11.63 69.09
C VAL A 57 -2.20 13.16 69.17
N ASP A 58 -1.25 13.86 68.55
CA ASP A 58 -1.21 15.33 68.47
C ASP A 58 -2.48 15.90 67.80
N ASN A 59 -3.07 15.16 66.86
CA ASN A 59 -4.32 15.53 66.18
C ASN A 59 -5.58 14.98 66.89
N GLY A 60 -5.46 14.46 68.10
CA GLY A 60 -6.58 14.06 68.95
C GLY A 60 -6.95 12.58 68.92
N ALA A 61 -6.16 11.72 68.28
CA ALA A 61 -6.39 10.27 68.37
C ALA A 61 -6.16 9.77 69.80
N LYS A 62 -7.08 8.96 70.30
CA LYS A 62 -6.98 8.37 71.65
C LYS A 62 -6.15 7.10 71.61
N VAL A 63 -5.33 6.84 72.62
CA VAL A 63 -4.62 5.56 72.78
C VAL A 63 -5.27 4.76 73.90
N ARG A 64 -5.57 3.49 73.66
CA ARG A 64 -6.23 2.62 74.65
C ARG A 64 -5.50 1.29 74.74
N ARG A 65 -5.22 0.85 75.97
CA ARG A 65 -4.72 -0.50 76.26
C ARG A 65 -5.91 -1.44 76.41
N VAL A 66 -5.87 -2.56 75.72
CA VAL A 66 -6.87 -3.62 75.75
C VAL A 66 -6.19 -4.86 76.33
N TYR A 67 -6.38 -5.09 77.63
CA TYR A 67 -5.52 -6.00 78.37
C TYR A 67 -5.79 -7.48 78.07
N ASN A 68 -7.06 -7.88 77.89
CA ASN A 68 -7.43 -9.30 77.68
C ASN A 68 -8.42 -9.53 76.53
N GLY A 69 -8.71 -8.50 75.72
CA GLY A 69 -9.85 -8.53 74.79
C GLY A 69 -11.20 -8.72 75.50
N ASP A 70 -11.24 -8.53 76.83
CA ASP A 70 -12.43 -8.68 77.64
C ASP A 70 -13.52 -7.76 77.08
N ARG A 71 -14.69 -8.36 76.84
CA ARG A 71 -15.83 -7.72 76.16
C ARG A 71 -16.19 -6.34 76.73
N PRO A 72 -16.13 -6.09 78.06
CA PRO A 72 -16.47 -4.78 78.64
C PRO A 72 -15.55 -3.64 78.18
N ASP A 73 -14.23 -3.83 78.13
CA ASP A 73 -13.27 -2.76 77.79
C ASP A 73 -13.44 -2.31 76.33
N VAL A 74 -13.65 -3.28 75.44
CA VAL A 74 -13.89 -3.00 74.02
C VAL A 74 -15.27 -2.37 73.83
N LEU A 75 -16.28 -2.80 74.59
CA LEU A 75 -17.63 -2.20 74.55
C LEU A 75 -17.61 -0.76 75.04
N GLU A 76 -16.88 -0.44 76.11
CA GLU A 76 -16.71 0.94 76.59
C GLU A 76 -16.07 1.80 75.49
N LEU A 77 -15.00 1.33 74.85
CA LEU A 77 -14.37 2.03 73.74
C LEU A 77 -15.34 2.27 72.57
N LEU A 78 -16.13 1.26 72.19
CA LEU A 78 -17.12 1.38 71.13
C LEU A 78 -18.24 2.37 71.49
N LEU A 79 -18.70 2.36 72.74
CA LEU A 79 -19.68 3.32 73.24
C LEU A 79 -19.14 4.75 73.18
N GLU A 80 -17.90 4.97 73.63
CA GLU A 80 -17.24 6.27 73.49
C GLU A 80 -17.18 6.74 72.03
N LEU A 81 -16.76 5.86 71.10
CA LEU A 81 -16.67 6.18 69.68
C LEU A 81 -18.06 6.46 69.07
N SER A 82 -19.11 5.78 69.55
CA SER A 82 -20.48 5.99 69.08
C SER A 82 -21.05 7.38 69.42
N HIS A 83 -20.53 8.01 70.47
CA HIS A 83 -20.90 9.37 70.87
C HIS A 83 -20.15 10.45 70.09
N LEU A 84 -19.16 10.08 69.28
CA LEU A 84 -18.43 11.02 68.44
C LEU A 84 -19.27 11.34 67.19
N GLY A 85 -19.33 12.63 66.85
CA GLY A 85 -20.04 13.09 65.66
C GLY A 85 -19.45 12.51 64.38
N SER A 86 -20.30 12.29 63.37
CA SER A 86 -19.86 11.87 62.04
C SER A 86 -18.90 12.90 61.43
N PHE A 87 -17.91 12.42 60.69
CA PHE A 87 -16.99 13.28 59.92
C PHE A 87 -16.85 12.77 58.49
N ALA A 88 -16.66 13.70 57.55
CA ALA A 88 -16.24 13.36 56.21
C ALA A 88 -14.72 13.12 56.24
N THR A 89 -14.29 11.93 55.84
CA THR A 89 -12.87 11.62 55.69
C THR A 89 -12.26 12.49 54.60
N LYS A 90 -10.96 12.77 54.69
CA LYS A 90 -10.25 13.48 53.61
C LYS A 90 -10.38 12.76 52.27
N LEU A 91 -10.40 11.43 52.28
CA LEU A 91 -10.66 10.63 51.07
C LEU A 91 -12.02 10.96 50.44
N GLN A 92 -13.08 11.05 51.25
CA GLN A 92 -14.41 11.42 50.75
C GLN A 92 -14.41 12.84 50.19
N GLN A 93 -13.72 13.79 50.83
CA GLN A 93 -13.57 15.15 50.30
C GLN A 93 -12.81 15.16 48.96
N GLU A 94 -11.72 14.39 48.84
CA GLU A 94 -10.94 14.30 47.61
C GLU A 94 -11.78 13.71 46.45
N ILE A 95 -12.53 12.63 46.69
CA ILE A 95 -13.32 11.96 45.65
C ILE A 95 -14.60 12.74 45.31
N VAL A 96 -15.33 13.22 46.31
CA VAL A 96 -16.67 13.82 46.11
C VAL A 96 -16.57 15.31 45.81
N ASP A 97 -15.86 16.05 46.66
CA ASP A 97 -15.82 17.52 46.57
C ASP A 97 -14.82 17.97 45.51
N ASN A 98 -13.62 17.38 45.51
CA ASN A 98 -12.55 17.72 44.55
C ASN A 98 -12.63 16.92 43.24
N ARG A 99 -13.54 15.93 43.15
CA ARG A 99 -13.70 15.04 41.99
C ARG A 99 -12.40 14.38 41.53
N ALA A 100 -11.50 14.09 42.48
CA ALA A 100 -10.26 13.38 42.19
C ALA A 100 -10.54 11.93 41.81
N ASP A 101 -9.73 11.38 40.91
CA ASP A 101 -9.74 9.95 40.62
C ASP A 101 -9.35 9.18 41.90
N PRO A 102 -10.06 8.09 42.27
CA PRO A 102 -9.70 7.26 43.42
C PRO A 102 -8.23 6.83 43.45
N ASP A 103 -7.62 6.57 42.29
CA ASP A 103 -6.22 6.16 42.15
C ASP A 103 -5.21 7.29 42.41
N GLU A 104 -5.68 8.54 42.32
CA GLU A 104 -4.89 9.77 42.54
C GLU A 104 -5.15 10.40 43.91
N THR A 105 -5.91 9.75 44.78
CA THR A 105 -6.14 10.27 46.15
C THR A 105 -4.85 10.27 46.97
N SER A 106 -4.73 11.19 47.92
CA SER A 106 -3.51 11.32 48.71
C SER A 106 -3.24 10.08 49.60
N ALA A 107 -4.30 9.37 49.97
CA ALA A 107 -4.21 8.07 50.64
C ALA A 107 -3.71 6.97 49.70
N MET A 108 -4.24 6.89 48.48
CA MET A 108 -3.82 5.89 47.51
C MET A 108 -2.37 6.10 47.07
N MET A 109 -1.95 7.33 46.79
CA MET A 109 -0.56 7.63 46.47
C MET A 109 0.40 7.20 47.59
N ALA A 110 0.02 7.43 48.85
CA ALA A 110 0.80 6.98 50.00
C ALA A 110 0.84 5.44 50.13
N ALA A 111 -0.25 4.76 49.74
CA ALA A 111 -0.37 3.30 49.77
C ALA A 111 0.36 2.58 48.61
N LYS A 112 0.37 3.16 47.40
CA LYS A 112 1.12 2.62 46.26
C LYS A 112 2.62 2.59 46.56
N GLY A 113 3.12 3.61 47.28
CA GLY A 113 4.53 3.72 47.61
C GLY A 113 5.39 4.03 46.37
N LYS A 114 6.65 4.41 46.61
CA LYS A 114 7.53 4.92 45.54
C LYS A 114 7.81 3.88 44.44
N GLU A 115 7.97 2.61 44.80
CA GLU A 115 8.31 1.54 43.86
C GLU A 115 7.24 1.32 42.79
N ILE A 116 5.96 1.24 43.20
CA ILE A 116 4.84 1.05 42.26
C ILE A 116 4.74 2.27 41.34
N ALA A 117 4.84 3.49 41.87
CA ALA A 117 4.82 4.71 41.07
C ALA A 117 5.99 4.78 40.07
N THR A 118 7.19 4.34 40.46
CA THR A 118 8.34 4.28 39.53
C THR A 118 8.14 3.23 38.44
N LEU A 119 7.52 2.10 38.77
CA LEU A 119 7.19 1.07 37.79
C LEU A 119 6.15 1.57 36.80
N GLU A 120 5.03 2.14 37.27
CA GLU A 120 3.97 2.72 36.44
C GLU A 120 4.55 3.73 35.43
N ASN A 121 5.37 4.68 35.91
CA ASN A 121 6.03 5.65 35.04
C ASN A 121 6.99 4.98 34.03
N GLY A 122 7.78 4.00 34.46
CA GLY A 122 8.68 3.26 33.57
C GLY A 122 7.93 2.45 32.51
N PHE A 123 6.75 1.91 32.83
CA PHE A 123 5.88 1.25 31.87
C PHE A 123 5.32 2.25 30.85
N LEU A 124 4.86 3.42 31.28
CA LEU A 124 4.34 4.44 30.37
C LEU A 124 5.39 4.92 29.36
N VAL A 125 6.63 5.17 29.80
CA VAL A 125 7.74 5.53 28.91
C VAL A 125 7.99 4.44 27.86
N LYS A 126 8.01 3.17 28.25
CA LYS A 126 8.21 2.05 27.32
C LYS A 126 7.07 1.90 26.31
N VAL A 127 5.83 2.17 26.73
CA VAL A 127 4.68 2.15 25.82
C VAL A 127 4.82 3.24 24.76
N ASP A 128 5.25 4.45 25.16
CA ASP A 128 5.46 5.56 24.23
C ASP A 128 6.61 5.28 23.26
N GLU A 129 7.76 4.80 23.78
CA GLU A 129 8.90 4.38 22.96
C GLU A 129 8.52 3.31 21.93
N LEU A 130 7.77 2.29 22.35
CA LEU A 130 7.33 1.21 21.46
C LEU A 130 6.35 1.73 20.40
N SER A 131 5.44 2.62 20.80
CA SER A 131 4.47 3.25 19.89
C SER A 131 5.18 4.08 18.82
N ALA A 132 6.17 4.89 19.21
CA ALA A 132 6.98 5.69 18.31
C ALA A 132 7.78 4.81 17.33
N ALA A 133 8.45 3.76 17.84
CA ALA A 133 9.19 2.82 17.00
C ALA A 133 8.28 2.12 15.99
N PHE A 134 7.09 1.71 16.40
CA PHE A 134 6.09 1.12 15.52
C PHE A 134 5.65 2.09 14.42
N GLN A 135 5.32 3.34 14.76
CA GLN A 135 4.93 4.35 13.78
C GLN A 135 6.05 4.61 12.77
N HIS A 136 7.31 4.68 13.22
CA HIS A 136 8.45 4.84 12.33
C HIS A 136 8.58 3.67 11.34
N ALA A 137 8.50 2.43 11.83
CA ALA A 137 8.58 1.24 10.98
C ALA A 137 7.46 1.18 9.94
N VAL A 138 6.24 1.61 10.29
CA VAL A 138 5.10 1.69 9.35
C VAL A 138 5.35 2.74 8.26
N LEU A 139 5.92 3.90 8.62
CA LEU A 139 6.24 4.94 7.65
C LEU A 139 7.33 4.50 6.69
N GLU A 140 8.40 3.91 7.21
CA GLU A 140 9.52 3.38 6.44
C GLU A 140 9.04 2.33 5.43
N GLN A 141 8.25 1.35 5.88
CA GLN A 141 7.65 0.35 4.99
C GLN A 141 6.74 0.97 3.93
N ARG A 142 5.99 2.03 4.27
CA ARG A 142 5.12 2.72 3.31
C ARG A 142 5.92 3.44 2.23
N GLU A 143 7.06 4.02 2.57
CA GLU A 143 7.96 4.67 1.61
C GLU A 143 8.62 3.64 0.70
N GLU A 144 9.15 2.55 1.26
CA GLU A 144 9.73 1.44 0.48
C GLU A 144 8.72 0.88 -0.52
N HIS A 145 7.50 0.58 -0.06
CA HIS A 145 6.45 0.06 -0.92
C HIS A 145 6.02 1.06 -2.01
N LYS A 146 6.07 2.37 -1.71
CA LYS A 146 5.80 3.41 -2.72
C LYS A 146 6.88 3.43 -3.79
N MET A 147 8.16 3.33 -3.42
CA MET A 147 9.26 3.29 -4.40
C MET A 147 9.16 2.06 -5.30
N GLN A 148 8.84 0.89 -4.73
CA GLN A 148 8.61 -0.35 -5.50
C GLN A 148 7.47 -0.19 -6.52
N LEU A 149 6.35 0.38 -6.11
CA LEU A 149 5.23 0.65 -7.01
C LEU A 149 5.60 1.64 -8.13
N GLU A 150 6.44 2.64 -7.85
CA GLU A 150 6.91 3.59 -8.86
C GLU A 150 7.86 2.94 -9.87
N GLU A 151 8.79 2.11 -9.40
CA GLU A 151 9.70 1.33 -10.25
C GLU A 151 8.93 0.35 -11.16
N GLU A 152 7.97 -0.40 -10.60
CA GLU A 152 7.13 -1.30 -11.38
C GLU A 152 6.33 -0.56 -12.46
N ARG A 153 5.78 0.61 -12.13
CA ARG A 153 5.06 1.47 -13.09
C ARG A 153 5.97 1.93 -14.22
N PHE A 154 7.20 2.33 -13.91
CA PHE A 154 8.17 2.76 -14.91
C PHE A 154 8.53 1.63 -15.88
N LEU A 155 8.86 0.45 -15.34
CA LEU A 155 9.15 -0.74 -16.15
C LEU A 155 7.96 -1.16 -17.00
N MET A 156 6.73 -1.03 -16.47
CA MET A 156 5.51 -1.34 -17.22
C MET A 156 5.30 -0.37 -18.40
N GLN A 157 5.53 0.92 -18.20
CA GLN A 157 5.45 1.93 -19.27
C GLN A 157 6.49 1.69 -20.37
N GLU A 158 7.73 1.36 -20.01
CA GLU A 158 8.78 1.04 -20.99
C GLU A 158 8.45 -0.23 -21.78
N ARG A 159 7.91 -1.27 -21.12
CA ARG A 159 7.43 -2.47 -21.83
C ARG A 159 6.27 -2.16 -22.76
N GLN A 160 5.37 -1.25 -22.39
CA GLN A 160 4.27 -0.81 -23.26
C GLN A 160 4.79 -0.07 -24.49
N SER A 161 5.68 0.91 -24.32
CA SER A 161 6.24 1.65 -25.46
C SER A 161 7.00 0.74 -26.43
N GLN A 162 7.77 -0.22 -25.90
CA GLN A 162 8.46 -1.23 -26.70
C GLN A 162 7.51 -2.20 -27.43
N ARG A 163 6.32 -2.46 -26.87
CA ARG A 163 5.29 -3.25 -27.56
C ARG A 163 4.66 -2.44 -28.69
N GLU A 164 4.31 -1.18 -28.42
CA GLU A 164 3.73 -0.27 -29.42
C GLU A 164 4.66 -0.06 -30.62
N LEU A 165 5.96 0.15 -30.36
CA LEU A 165 6.96 0.29 -31.41
C LEU A 165 7.07 -0.98 -32.27
N ARG A 166 7.18 -2.14 -31.63
CA ARG A 166 7.22 -3.44 -32.34
C ARG A 166 5.97 -3.67 -33.18
N GLU A 167 4.79 -3.30 -32.67
CA GLU A 167 3.56 -3.37 -33.44
C GLU A 167 3.56 -2.41 -34.64
N GLN A 168 4.08 -1.20 -34.50
CA GLN A 168 4.23 -0.26 -35.62
C GLN A 168 5.15 -0.83 -36.70
N GLU A 169 6.31 -1.36 -36.32
CA GLU A 169 7.25 -2.01 -37.25
C GLU A 169 6.61 -3.20 -37.98
N LEU A 170 5.87 -4.05 -37.25
CA LEU A 170 5.11 -5.16 -37.82
C LEU A 170 4.08 -4.67 -38.84
N ARG A 171 3.34 -3.60 -38.51
CA ARG A 171 2.37 -2.98 -39.42
C ARG A 171 3.04 -2.45 -40.69
N GLU A 172 4.18 -1.77 -40.57
CA GLU A 172 4.94 -1.29 -41.73
C GLU A 172 5.44 -2.44 -42.62
N VAL A 173 5.99 -3.50 -42.03
CA VAL A 173 6.45 -4.67 -42.78
C VAL A 173 5.29 -5.35 -43.50
N GLN A 174 4.13 -5.48 -42.85
CA GLN A 174 2.91 -6.01 -43.47
C GLN A 174 2.42 -5.13 -44.62
N GLN A 175 2.44 -3.80 -44.46
CA GLN A 175 2.09 -2.86 -45.53
C GLN A 175 3.04 -2.94 -46.72
N ARG A 176 4.36 -3.00 -46.48
CA ARG A 176 5.34 -3.15 -47.58
C ARG A 176 5.14 -4.46 -48.34
N LYS A 177 4.89 -5.57 -47.64
CA LYS A 177 4.62 -6.87 -48.27
C LYS A 177 3.32 -6.86 -49.08
N THR A 178 2.26 -6.25 -48.56
CA THR A 178 0.98 -6.14 -49.28
C THR A 178 1.13 -5.29 -50.55
N GLN A 179 1.82 -4.14 -50.48
CA GLN A 179 2.13 -3.32 -51.65
C GLN A 179 2.96 -4.08 -52.70
N GLN A 180 3.96 -4.86 -52.28
CA GLN A 180 4.75 -5.70 -53.19
C GLN A 180 3.89 -6.76 -53.89
N ILE A 181 3.00 -7.43 -53.16
CA ILE A 181 2.08 -8.42 -53.72
C ILE A 181 1.11 -7.75 -54.70
N GLU A 182 0.54 -6.59 -54.36
CA GLU A 182 -0.35 -5.84 -55.24
C GLU A 182 0.34 -5.43 -56.54
N GLU A 183 1.58 -4.97 -56.47
CA GLU A 183 2.38 -4.61 -57.65
C GLU A 183 2.72 -5.85 -58.49
N GLN A 184 3.07 -6.98 -57.87
CA GLN A 184 3.26 -8.26 -58.58
C GLN A 184 1.98 -8.70 -59.30
N ILE A 185 0.81 -8.61 -58.64
CA ILE A 185 -0.49 -8.91 -59.25
C ILE A 185 -0.76 -7.98 -60.43
N ARG A 186 -0.47 -6.68 -60.29
CA ARG A 186 -0.63 -5.68 -61.35
C ARG A 186 0.23 -6.03 -62.56
N GLN A 187 1.51 -6.31 -62.37
CA GLN A 187 2.44 -6.68 -63.45
C GLN A 187 2.03 -7.97 -64.14
N LEU A 188 1.64 -9.00 -63.37
CA LEU A 188 1.13 -10.26 -63.92
C LEU A 188 -0.15 -10.05 -64.72
N SER A 189 -1.06 -9.17 -64.26
CA SER A 189 -2.29 -8.84 -64.97
C SER A 189 -2.02 -8.15 -66.30
N TYR A 190 -1.03 -7.24 -66.33
CA TYR A 190 -0.59 -6.54 -67.55
C TYR A 190 0.07 -7.49 -68.54
N SER A 191 0.97 -8.37 -68.08
CA SER A 191 1.60 -9.40 -68.93
C SER A 191 0.56 -10.32 -69.55
N ARG A 192 -0.38 -10.83 -68.74
CA ARG A 192 -1.48 -11.68 -69.24
C ARG A 192 -2.39 -10.95 -70.23
N ALA A 193 -2.67 -9.66 -70.03
CA ALA A 193 -3.46 -8.86 -70.98
C ALA A 193 -2.72 -8.65 -72.31
N SER A 194 -1.41 -8.37 -72.25
CA SER A 194 -0.54 -8.22 -73.42
C SER A 194 -0.42 -9.52 -74.22
N GLU A 195 -0.18 -10.65 -73.55
CA GLU A 195 -0.15 -11.98 -74.18
C GLU A 195 -1.48 -12.34 -74.84
N ARG A 196 -2.61 -12.05 -74.18
CA ARG A 196 -3.96 -12.23 -74.75
C ARG A 196 -4.18 -11.36 -75.98
N SER A 197 -3.72 -10.12 -75.96
CA SER A 197 -3.82 -9.20 -77.11
C SER A 197 -2.94 -9.69 -78.27
N ASN A 198 -1.71 -10.11 -77.98
CA ASN A 198 -0.77 -10.61 -78.97
C ASN A 198 -1.26 -11.92 -79.61
N THR A 199 -1.70 -12.90 -78.81
CA THR A 199 -2.33 -14.13 -79.33
C THR A 199 -3.58 -13.85 -80.14
N ARG A 200 -4.40 -12.88 -79.75
CA ARG A 200 -5.56 -12.44 -80.56
C ARG A 200 -5.12 -11.82 -81.89
N ALA A 201 -4.13 -10.94 -81.89
CA ALA A 201 -3.57 -10.33 -83.10
C ALA A 201 -2.95 -11.39 -84.03
N GLN A 202 -2.21 -12.36 -83.49
CA GLN A 202 -1.61 -13.47 -84.22
C GLN A 202 -2.69 -14.37 -84.86
N ARG A 203 -3.77 -14.68 -84.13
CA ARG A 203 -4.93 -15.42 -84.66
C ARG A 203 -5.61 -14.67 -85.82
N VAL A 204 -5.77 -13.35 -85.68
CA VAL A 204 -6.33 -12.50 -86.75
C VAL A 204 -5.40 -12.49 -87.96
N TRP A 205 -4.09 -12.31 -87.76
CA TRP A 205 -3.07 -12.33 -88.81
C TRP A 205 -3.04 -13.67 -89.57
N HIS A 206 -3.02 -14.81 -88.86
CA HIS A 206 -3.10 -16.14 -89.47
C HIS A 206 -4.42 -16.37 -90.22
N ARG A 207 -5.55 -15.81 -89.74
CA ARG A 207 -6.83 -15.87 -90.46
C ARG A 207 -6.77 -15.05 -91.76
N GLN A 208 -6.15 -13.87 -91.74
CA GLN A 208 -5.96 -13.02 -92.93
C GLN A 208 -5.10 -13.73 -93.98
N GLN A 209 -3.97 -14.31 -93.54
CA GLN A 209 -3.04 -15.11 -94.37
C GLN A 209 -3.71 -16.32 -95.02
N ARG A 210 -4.56 -17.04 -94.27
CA ARG A 210 -5.34 -18.15 -94.84
C ARG A 210 -6.31 -17.66 -95.92
N LYS A 211 -7.04 -16.56 -95.69
CA LYS A 211 -7.93 -15.98 -96.70
C LYS A 211 -7.18 -15.52 -97.96
N THR A 212 -5.99 -14.95 -97.83
CA THR A 212 -5.17 -14.55 -98.99
C THR A 212 -4.60 -15.76 -99.72
N LEU A 213 -4.15 -16.81 -99.01
CA LEU A 213 -3.72 -18.07 -99.63
C LEU A 213 -4.88 -18.83 -100.31
N GLU A 214 -6.07 -18.84 -99.71
CA GLU A 214 -7.32 -19.36 -100.30
C GLU A 214 -7.71 -18.54 -101.53
N SER A 215 -7.66 -17.21 -101.47
CA SER A 215 -7.91 -16.34 -102.64
C SER A 215 -6.89 -16.55 -103.76
N ASN A 216 -5.61 -16.76 -103.42
CA ASN A 216 -4.53 -17.00 -104.39
C ASN A 216 -4.57 -18.43 -104.97
N THR A 217 -5.05 -19.43 -104.22
CA THR A 217 -5.33 -20.79 -104.73
C THR A 217 -6.61 -20.85 -105.57
N VAL A 218 -7.63 -20.06 -105.24
CA VAL A 218 -8.81 -19.83 -106.10
C VAL A 218 -8.41 -19.10 -107.39
N TRP A 219 -7.49 -18.13 -107.33
CA TRP A 219 -6.90 -17.47 -108.50
C TRP A 219 -6.06 -18.43 -109.38
N LYS A 220 -5.32 -19.37 -108.76
CA LYS A 220 -4.57 -20.40 -109.49
C LYS A 220 -5.45 -21.49 -110.12
N LYS A 221 -6.69 -21.68 -109.64
CA LYS A 221 -7.65 -22.66 -110.17
C LYS A 221 -8.74 -22.04 -111.07
N SER A 222 -8.73 -20.72 -111.30
CA SER A 222 -9.71 -20.06 -112.16
C SER A 222 -9.30 -20.13 -113.66
N PRO A 223 -10.25 -20.23 -114.60
CA PRO A 223 -9.96 -20.39 -116.03
C PRO A 223 -9.20 -19.21 -116.68
N GLY A 224 -9.08 -18.07 -115.99
CA GLY A 224 -8.49 -16.83 -116.51
C GLY A 224 -6.97 -16.85 -116.72
N ARG A 225 -6.23 -17.84 -116.18
CA ARG A 225 -4.77 -17.90 -116.36
C ARG A 225 -4.36 -18.32 -117.78
N LYS A 226 -5.22 -19.04 -118.53
CA LYS A 226 -4.93 -19.39 -119.94
C LYS A 226 -4.96 -18.19 -120.89
N MET A 227 -5.49 -17.03 -120.47
CA MET A 227 -5.54 -15.83 -121.30
C MET A 227 -4.35 -14.88 -121.10
N TYR A 228 -3.59 -14.98 -120.01
CA TYR A 228 -2.50 -14.06 -119.69
C TYR A 228 -1.08 -14.55 -120.08
N GLU A 229 -0.93 -15.84 -120.43
CA GLU A 229 0.34 -16.38 -120.95
C GLU A 229 0.40 -16.40 -122.50
N GLN A 230 -0.67 -16.01 -123.22
CA GLN A 230 -0.66 -15.84 -124.69
C GLN A 230 -0.57 -14.38 -125.17
N HIS A 231 -0.69 -13.39 -124.27
CA HIS A 231 -0.69 -11.96 -124.63
C HIS A 231 0.63 -11.23 -124.33
N ASN A 232 1.63 -11.90 -123.77
CA ASN A 232 2.91 -11.30 -123.38
C ASN A 232 4.06 -11.50 -124.40
N ASP A 233 3.77 -12.11 -125.56
CA ASP A 233 4.71 -12.22 -126.69
C ASP A 233 4.50 -11.14 -127.77
N ASN A 234 3.53 -10.23 -127.62
CA ASN A 234 3.18 -9.26 -128.67
C ASN A 234 2.92 -7.83 -128.20
N LEU A 235 3.57 -7.38 -127.12
CA LEU A 235 3.58 -5.97 -126.73
C LEU A 235 4.98 -5.52 -126.27
N VAL A 236 5.66 -4.82 -127.20
CA VAL A 236 6.63 -3.72 -126.99
C VAL A 236 8.06 -4.15 -126.63
N LYS A 237 9.11 -4.13 -127.48
CA LYS A 237 9.44 -3.37 -128.71
C LYS A 237 8.91 -1.94 -128.72
N CYS A 238 9.57 -1.08 -127.95
CA CYS A 238 9.78 0.38 -128.15
C CYS A 238 9.97 1.05 -126.78
N TYR A 239 11.22 1.25 -126.37
CA TYR A 239 11.81 2.58 -126.12
C TYR A 239 13.22 2.39 -125.53
N CYS A 240 14.19 2.67 -126.40
CA CYS A 240 15.59 2.85 -126.12
C CYS A 240 15.85 4.37 -126.06
N HIS A 241 16.83 4.79 -125.24
CA HIS A 241 17.45 6.12 -125.18
C HIS A 241 16.68 7.28 -124.51
N THR A 242 17.08 7.68 -123.28
CA THR A 242 18.03 8.79 -123.02
C THR A 242 18.29 9.00 -121.50
N CYS A 243 19.56 9.34 -121.18
CA CYS A 243 20.13 9.91 -119.92
C CYS A 243 20.03 9.05 -118.64
N GLN A 244 21.05 8.32 -118.16
CA GLN A 244 22.45 8.65 -117.84
C GLN A 244 22.66 9.96 -117.07
N GLY A 245 22.98 9.85 -115.76
CA GLY A 245 23.63 10.91 -114.99
C GLY A 245 23.47 10.80 -113.47
N PHE A 246 24.59 10.55 -112.77
CA PHE A 246 24.85 10.71 -111.30
C PHE A 246 24.34 9.62 -110.34
N ARG A 247 25.15 8.71 -109.76
CA ARG A 247 26.26 8.86 -108.76
C ARG A 247 25.78 9.62 -107.50
N SER A 248 26.02 9.24 -106.23
CA SER A 248 26.83 8.21 -105.56
C SER A 248 26.73 8.37 -104.02
N ARG A 249 26.87 7.25 -103.27
CA ARG A 249 27.60 7.05 -101.99
C ARG A 249 27.19 7.71 -100.64
N THR A 250 27.34 6.87 -99.59
CA THR A 250 27.75 7.09 -98.17
C THR A 250 26.75 7.81 -97.24
N VAL A 251 26.42 7.35 -96.02
CA VAL A 251 27.12 6.61 -94.95
C VAL A 251 26.20 5.55 -94.34
#